data_AF-A0A9R0YS84-F1
#
_entry.id   AF-A0A9R0YS84-F1
#
_cell.length_a   1.000
_cell.length_b   1.000
_cell.length_c   1.000
_cell.angle_alpha   90.00
_cell.angle_beta   90.00
_cell.angle_gamma   90.00
#
_symmetry.space_group_name_H-M   'P 1'
#
loop_
_entity.id
_entity.type
_entity.pdbx_description
1 polymer ?
#
loop_
_entity_poly.entity_id
_entity_poly.type
_entity_poly.pdbx_seq_one_letter_code
_entity_poly.pdbx_strand_id
1 'polypeptide(L)'
;MSNYHDDHVEDMEDDYDMDDPAEDMVDAHHERGLRDSDSEDDEYAHSNDKIPDTSAADARKGKDIQGIPWERLAITRENYRQTRLEQYKNYENIPNSGEAAAKECKPTVKGGMYYEFRQNTRSVKSTILHFQLRNLVWATSKHDVYLMSHYSVLHWSALSGVDTELMNVQGHVAPREKHPGSLLEGFSQTQVSTLAVKDNLLVAGGFQGELICKHLDREGISFCCRTTYDDNAITNAVEIFNTASGAVHFMASNNDSGVRDYDMERFQLCKHFQFDWPVNHTSLSPDGKLVVIVGDDPNGLLIDANSGKTLHSMKGHHDFSFASAWSPDGRTFATGNQDKTCRIWDARNLSKAVHVLKGNLGAIRSIRFTSDGQFLSMAEPADFVHIFDVKSDYNRRQELDFFGEISGMSFSPDTDALFVGVWDRTYGSLLQFGRLYNNWYHDSLL
;
A
#
# COMPACT_ATOMS: atom_id res chain seq x y z
N MET A 1 40.33 -6.47 62.91
CA MET A 1 41.46 -5.96 62.10
C MET A 1 41.36 -6.60 60.72
N SER A 2 41.35 -5.77 59.66
CA SER A 2 41.60 -6.08 58.23
C SER A 2 40.63 -7.04 57.53
N ASN A 3 39.72 -6.66 56.62
CA ASN A 3 39.82 -6.11 55.24
C ASN A 3 40.34 -7.07 54.13
N TYR A 4 39.59 -7.02 53.00
CA TYR A 4 39.82 -7.44 51.59
C TYR A 4 39.49 -8.90 51.21
N HIS A 5 38.89 -9.24 50.05
CA HIS A 5 38.12 -8.62 48.94
C HIS A 5 37.80 -9.78 47.96
N ASP A 6 36.79 -9.57 47.09
CA ASP A 6 36.48 -10.26 45.82
C ASP A 6 36.09 -11.76 45.81
N ASP A 7 35.20 -12.24 44.94
CA ASP A 7 34.07 -11.70 44.15
C ASP A 7 33.49 -12.90 43.37
N HIS A 8 32.16 -12.94 43.21
CA HIS A 8 31.35 -13.57 42.12
C HIS A 8 31.58 -15.07 41.75
N VAL A 9 30.57 -15.92 41.49
CA VAL A 9 29.32 -15.80 40.72
C VAL A 9 28.39 -16.94 41.22
N GLU A 10 27.09 -16.67 41.44
CA GLU A 10 26.07 -17.72 41.49
C GLU A 10 25.01 -17.44 40.41
N ASP A 11 24.74 -18.47 39.62
CA ASP A 11 23.65 -18.60 38.67
C ASP A 11 22.30 -18.54 39.39
N MET A 12 21.35 -17.78 38.86
CA MET A 12 19.93 -18.06 39.06
C MET A 12 19.19 -17.96 37.73
N GLU A 13 18.56 -19.09 37.40
CA GLU A 13 17.48 -19.23 36.44
C GLU A 13 16.32 -18.34 36.88
N ASP A 14 15.89 -17.41 36.02
CA ASP A 14 14.60 -16.73 36.16
C ASP A 14 13.73 -17.13 34.97
N ASP A 15 12.72 -17.95 35.27
CA ASP A 15 11.55 -18.20 34.44
C ASP A 15 10.85 -16.86 34.14
N TYR A 16 10.87 -16.43 32.88
CA TYR A 16 10.04 -15.32 32.41
C TYR A 16 8.76 -15.87 31.80
N ASP A 17 7.73 -16.01 32.62
CA ASP A 17 6.33 -15.98 32.17
C ASP A 17 6.08 -14.58 31.57
N MET A 18 6.05 -14.50 30.24
CA MET A 18 5.64 -13.30 29.52
C MET A 18 4.11 -13.31 29.40
N ASP A 19 3.45 -12.70 30.38
CA ASP A 19 2.04 -12.34 30.29
C ASP A 19 1.81 -11.39 29.10
N ASP A 20 0.87 -11.81 28.25
CA ASP A 20 0.37 -11.15 27.05
C ASP A 20 -0.48 -9.92 27.41
N PRO A 21 -0.12 -8.68 27.01
CA PRO A 21 -0.99 -7.53 27.20
C PRO A 21 -1.86 -7.32 25.95
N ALA A 22 -2.61 -8.34 25.53
CA ALA A 22 -3.66 -8.24 24.52
C ALA A 22 -5.09 -8.32 25.09
N GLU A 23 -5.27 -8.44 26.42
CA GLU A 23 -6.60 -8.60 27.03
C GLU A 23 -7.09 -7.49 27.98
N ASP A 24 -6.42 -6.33 28.07
CA ASP A 24 -6.89 -5.22 28.92
C ASP A 24 -6.95 -3.87 28.17
N MET A 25 -7.84 -3.78 27.18
CA MET A 25 -8.38 -2.49 26.70
C MET A 25 -9.84 -2.63 26.23
N VAL A 26 -10.64 -3.36 27.01
CA VAL A 26 -12.12 -3.38 26.90
C VAL A 26 -12.72 -2.86 28.20
N ASP A 27 -12.43 -1.61 28.58
CA ASP A 27 -13.36 -0.72 29.32
C ASP A 27 -12.65 0.54 29.81
N ALA A 28 -12.80 1.64 29.06
CA ALA A 28 -12.64 2.99 29.60
C ALA A 28 -13.52 4.00 28.85
N HIS A 29 -14.72 3.60 28.43
CA HIS A 29 -15.66 4.53 27.80
C HIS A 29 -17.13 4.28 28.18
N HIS A 30 -17.48 4.23 29.46
CA HIS A 30 -18.82 4.60 29.98
C HIS A 30 -18.56 5.31 31.32
N GLU A 31 -19.00 6.54 31.61
CA GLU A 31 -20.37 7.03 31.55
C GLU A 31 -20.42 8.54 31.25
N ARG A 32 -21.13 8.93 30.19
CA ARG A 32 -22.07 10.06 30.26
C ARG A 32 -23.16 9.88 29.21
N GLY A 33 -24.17 9.09 29.59
CA GLY A 33 -25.57 9.27 29.23
C GLY A 33 -25.94 9.22 27.76
N LEU A 34 -26.00 8.01 27.18
CA LEU A 34 -26.96 7.73 26.12
C LEU A 34 -28.33 7.53 26.78
N ARG A 35 -29.20 8.53 26.61
CA ARG A 35 -30.64 8.35 26.66
C ARG A 35 -31.13 8.67 25.27
N ASP A 36 -31.79 7.69 24.65
CA ASP A 36 -32.37 7.74 23.33
C ASP A 36 -33.05 9.09 23.04
N SER A 37 -32.57 9.73 21.98
CA SER A 37 -33.33 10.71 21.20
C SER A 37 -32.90 10.55 19.75
N ASP A 38 -33.58 9.65 19.05
CA ASP A 38 -33.70 9.70 17.60
C ASP A 38 -34.30 11.07 17.22
N SER A 39 -33.45 12.05 16.95
CA SER A 39 -33.69 13.26 16.16
C SER A 39 -32.57 14.26 16.44
N GLU A 40 -32.08 14.88 15.37
CA GLU A 40 -31.10 15.99 15.36
C GLU A 40 -29.61 15.60 15.28
N ASP A 41 -29.21 14.96 14.18
CA ASP A 41 -27.92 15.26 13.52
C ASP A 41 -27.92 14.88 12.02
N ASP A 42 -29.04 15.16 11.36
CA ASP A 42 -29.25 15.01 9.90
C ASP A 42 -29.08 16.34 9.14
N GLU A 43 -28.43 17.36 9.72
CA GLU A 43 -28.42 18.72 9.14
C GLU A 43 -27.34 18.99 8.06
N TYR A 44 -26.52 18.00 7.71
CA TYR A 44 -25.59 18.12 6.56
C TYR A 44 -25.79 17.04 5.48
N ALA A 45 -26.78 16.16 5.62
CA ALA A 45 -27.04 15.06 4.68
C ALA A 45 -28.09 15.39 3.60
N HIS A 46 -28.46 16.67 3.41
CA HIS A 46 -29.55 17.07 2.51
C HIS A 46 -29.15 18.13 1.48
N SER A 47 -28.12 17.83 0.67
CA SER A 47 -28.14 18.26 -0.73
C SER A 47 -27.73 17.09 -1.62
N ASN A 48 -28.70 16.62 -2.40
CA ASN A 48 -28.61 15.49 -3.32
C ASN A 48 -27.87 15.87 -4.62
N ASP A 49 -27.04 16.92 -4.58
CA ASP A 49 -26.21 17.34 -5.70
C ASP A 49 -24.95 16.47 -5.69
N LYS A 50 -24.94 15.43 -6.52
CA LYS A 50 -23.72 14.66 -6.81
C LYS A 50 -22.64 15.66 -7.23
N ILE A 51 -21.65 15.89 -6.36
CA ILE A 51 -20.48 16.72 -6.68
C ILE A 51 -19.87 16.15 -7.97
N PRO A 52 -19.81 16.94 -9.07
CA PRO A 52 -19.39 16.43 -10.35
C PRO A 52 -17.90 16.13 -10.37
N ASP A 53 -17.50 15.24 -11.27
CA ASP A 53 -16.12 15.01 -11.66
C ASP A 53 -15.39 16.32 -11.96
N THR A 54 -14.06 16.29 -11.86
CA THR A 54 -13.22 17.45 -12.18
C THR A 54 -12.27 17.08 -13.29
N SER A 55 -12.32 17.83 -14.39
CA SER A 55 -11.41 17.66 -15.52
C SER A 55 -10.13 18.49 -15.35
N ALA A 56 -9.08 18.15 -16.09
CA ALA A 56 -7.88 19.01 -16.19
C ALA A 56 -8.20 20.43 -16.67
N ALA A 57 -9.22 20.61 -17.52
CA ALA A 57 -9.63 21.92 -17.98
C ALA A 57 -10.24 22.77 -16.86
N ASP A 58 -11.01 22.16 -15.97
CA ASP A 58 -11.55 22.84 -14.79
C ASP A 58 -10.46 23.17 -13.78
N ALA A 59 -9.54 22.22 -13.54
CA ALA A 59 -8.40 22.44 -12.65
C ALA A 59 -7.51 23.60 -13.13
N ARG A 60 -7.24 23.70 -14.43
CA ARG A 60 -6.52 24.84 -15.02
C ARG A 60 -7.24 26.17 -14.90
N LYS A 61 -8.57 26.17 -14.73
CA LYS A 61 -9.37 27.37 -14.44
C LYS A 61 -9.41 27.73 -12.94
N GLY A 62 -8.72 26.97 -12.10
CA GLY A 62 -8.62 27.20 -10.65
C GLY A 62 -9.60 26.37 -9.81
N LYS A 63 -10.35 25.44 -10.40
CA LYS A 63 -11.16 24.49 -9.62
C LYS A 63 -10.21 23.52 -8.88
N ASP A 64 -10.49 23.23 -7.62
CA ASP A 64 -9.76 22.21 -6.87
C ASP A 64 -9.87 20.84 -7.58
N ILE A 65 -8.78 20.06 -7.65
CA ILE A 65 -8.74 18.79 -8.39
C ILE A 65 -9.72 17.74 -7.83
N GLN A 66 -10.07 17.82 -6.54
CA GLN A 66 -11.07 16.96 -5.92
C GLN A 66 -12.49 17.53 -6.03
N GLY A 67 -12.62 18.77 -6.50
CA GLY A 67 -13.87 19.52 -6.55
C GLY A 67 -14.30 20.08 -5.20
N ILE A 68 -13.38 20.25 -4.25
CA ILE A 68 -13.68 20.86 -2.95
C ILE A 68 -13.99 22.36 -3.17
N PRO A 69 -15.19 22.85 -2.80
CA PRO A 69 -15.59 24.23 -3.05
C PRO A 69 -15.07 25.15 -1.94
N TRP A 70 -13.75 25.34 -1.88
CA TRP A 70 -13.08 26.15 -0.86
C TRP A 70 -13.66 27.55 -0.70
N GLU A 71 -14.16 28.15 -1.78
CA GLU A 71 -14.81 29.46 -1.80
C GLU A 71 -16.16 29.51 -1.04
N ARG A 72 -16.76 28.35 -0.78
CA ARG A 72 -18.00 28.20 0.00
C ARG A 72 -17.75 27.78 1.44
N LEU A 73 -16.50 27.44 1.79
CA LEU A 73 -16.10 27.02 3.12
C LEU A 73 -15.57 28.20 3.93
N ALA A 74 -15.69 28.12 5.26
CA ALA A 74 -15.16 29.13 6.17
C ALA A 74 -13.61 29.10 6.29
N ILE A 75 -12.94 28.14 5.65
CA ILE A 75 -11.50 27.92 5.70
C ILE A 75 -10.94 27.83 4.28
N THR A 76 -9.77 28.43 4.06
CA THR A 76 -9.05 28.31 2.79
C THR A 76 -8.33 26.97 2.70
N ARG A 77 -8.00 26.54 1.47
CA ARG A 77 -7.22 25.33 1.23
C ARG A 77 -5.88 25.37 1.97
N GLU A 78 -5.20 26.51 1.96
CA GLU A 78 -3.90 26.71 2.60
C GLU A 78 -4.00 26.58 4.11
N ASN A 79 -4.98 27.24 4.73
CA ASN A 79 -5.20 27.17 6.17
C ASN A 79 -5.57 25.74 6.58
N TYR A 80 -6.42 25.07 5.81
CA TYR A 80 -6.76 23.66 6.05
C TYR A 80 -5.52 22.76 5.95
N ARG A 81 -4.67 22.94 4.94
CA ARG A 81 -3.39 22.21 4.79
C ARG A 81 -2.43 22.44 5.97
N GLN A 82 -2.30 23.68 6.45
CA GLN A 82 -1.46 23.97 7.62
C GLN A 82 -1.99 23.24 8.86
N THR A 83 -3.27 23.42 9.18
CA THR A 83 -3.92 22.72 10.29
C THR A 83 -3.77 21.20 10.16
N ARG A 84 -3.93 20.66 8.95
CA ARG A 84 -3.77 19.24 8.64
C ARG A 84 -2.36 18.72 8.97
N LEU A 85 -1.31 19.48 8.63
CA LEU A 85 0.07 19.12 8.95
C LEU A 85 0.38 19.22 10.45
N GLU A 86 -0.21 20.21 11.14
CA GLU A 86 -0.01 20.42 12.59
C GLU A 86 -0.73 19.37 13.44
N GLN A 87 -1.92 18.95 13.04
CA GLN A 87 -2.77 18.06 13.82
C GLN A 87 -2.58 16.57 13.49
N TYR A 88 -2.05 16.23 12.31
CA TYR A 88 -1.88 14.84 11.94
C TYR A 88 -0.82 14.16 12.81
N LYS A 89 -1.26 13.14 13.56
CA LYS A 89 -0.37 12.29 14.35
C LYS A 89 -0.12 10.98 13.61
N ASN A 90 1.13 10.80 13.19
CA ASN A 90 1.57 9.50 12.68
C ASN A 90 1.51 8.47 13.80
N TYR A 91 0.95 7.31 13.51
CA TYR A 91 1.12 6.14 14.37
C TYR A 91 2.61 5.76 14.40
N GLU A 92 3.13 5.27 15.50
CA GLU A 92 4.53 4.81 15.61
C GLU A 92 4.51 3.57 16.49
N ASN A 93 5.01 2.45 15.99
CA ASN A 93 5.18 1.25 16.82
C ASN A 93 6.39 1.44 17.73
N ILE A 94 7.40 2.17 17.25
CA ILE A 94 8.60 2.54 18.01
C ILE A 94 8.56 4.05 18.28
N PRO A 95 8.44 4.49 19.55
CA PRO A 95 8.31 5.91 19.87
C PRO A 95 9.45 6.78 19.32
N ASN A 96 9.10 7.91 18.71
CA ASN A 96 10.03 8.89 18.13
C ASN A 96 10.82 8.38 16.91
N SER A 97 10.39 7.27 16.29
CA SER A 97 11.05 6.71 15.12
C SER A 97 11.14 7.72 13.97
N GLY A 98 10.07 8.50 13.74
CA GLY A 98 10.07 9.53 12.70
C GLY A 98 11.06 10.67 12.94
N GLU A 99 11.26 11.08 14.20
CA GLU A 99 12.24 12.09 14.57
C GLU A 99 13.68 11.59 14.46
N ALA A 100 13.90 10.32 14.81
CA ALA A 100 15.19 9.66 14.65
C ALA A 100 15.58 9.56 13.17
N ALA A 101 14.68 9.02 12.33
CA ALA A 101 14.92 8.81 10.91
C ALA A 101 15.09 10.13 10.13
N ALA A 102 14.39 11.20 10.55
CA ALA A 102 14.47 12.51 9.89
C ALA A 102 15.89 13.10 9.86
N LYS A 103 16.78 12.70 10.78
CA LYS A 103 18.17 13.15 10.85
C LYS A 103 19.05 12.55 9.74
N GLU A 104 18.64 11.43 9.16
CA GLU A 104 19.33 10.76 8.06
C GLU A 104 18.85 11.22 6.68
N CYS A 105 17.70 11.89 6.62
CA CYS A 105 17.09 12.32 5.37
C CYS A 105 17.92 13.40 4.67
N LYS A 106 18.16 13.21 3.37
CA LYS A 106 18.74 14.25 2.53
C LYS A 106 17.63 15.16 2.00
N PRO A 107 17.85 16.48 1.91
CA PRO A 107 16.89 17.38 1.28
C PRO A 107 16.78 17.04 -0.21
N THR A 108 15.55 17.11 -0.72
CA THR A 108 15.26 16.94 -2.15
C THR A 108 14.75 18.25 -2.73
N VAL A 109 15.06 18.49 -4.00
CA VAL A 109 14.59 19.66 -4.74
C VAL A 109 13.15 19.41 -5.19
N LYS A 110 12.22 20.18 -4.62
CA LYS A 110 10.81 20.20 -5.03
C LYS A 110 10.64 20.93 -6.37
N GLY A 111 9.51 20.69 -7.03
CA GLY A 111 9.12 21.39 -8.27
C GLY A 111 9.33 20.56 -9.54
N GLY A 112 9.65 19.27 -9.42
CA GLY A 112 9.51 18.35 -10.54
C GLY A 112 8.07 18.30 -11.03
N MET A 113 7.88 18.13 -12.34
CA MET A 113 6.58 17.95 -12.97
C MET A 113 6.71 16.81 -13.98
N TYR A 114 6.34 15.61 -13.55
CA TYR A 114 6.50 14.36 -14.29
C TYR A 114 5.16 13.76 -14.70
N TYR A 115 4.12 13.95 -13.89
CA TYR A 115 2.75 13.51 -14.14
C TYR A 115 1.78 14.66 -13.89
N GLU A 116 1.01 15.06 -14.91
CA GLU A 116 0.01 16.13 -14.79
C GLU A 116 -1.38 15.58 -14.49
N PHE A 117 -2.17 16.30 -13.69
CA PHE A 117 -3.56 15.94 -13.42
C PHE A 117 -4.38 15.87 -14.72
N ARG A 118 -5.17 14.80 -14.89
CA ARG A 118 -6.04 14.58 -16.04
C ARG A 118 -7.50 14.67 -15.67
N GLN A 119 -7.90 13.91 -14.65
CA GLN A 119 -9.28 13.79 -14.24
C GLN A 119 -9.37 13.30 -12.80
N ASN A 120 -10.42 13.72 -12.12
CA ASN A 120 -10.90 13.10 -10.91
C ASN A 120 -12.30 12.51 -11.16
N THR A 121 -12.44 11.21 -10.92
CA THR A 121 -13.72 10.50 -11.07
C THR A 121 -14.30 10.12 -9.73
N ARG A 122 -15.53 10.59 -9.48
CA ARG A 122 -16.26 10.44 -8.21
C ARG A 122 -17.37 9.40 -8.27
N SER A 123 -17.68 8.88 -9.45
CA SER A 123 -18.57 7.72 -9.60
C SER A 123 -17.96 6.47 -8.98
N VAL A 124 -16.64 6.36 -8.97
CA VAL A 124 -15.90 5.27 -8.32
C VAL A 124 -15.26 5.75 -7.04
N LYS A 125 -15.69 5.17 -5.91
CA LYS A 125 -15.22 5.54 -4.58
C LYS A 125 -14.31 4.46 -4.02
N SER A 126 -13.00 4.66 -4.14
CA SER A 126 -12.07 3.71 -3.57
C SER A 126 -12.23 3.64 -2.06
N THR A 127 -12.22 2.43 -1.49
CA THR A 127 -12.45 2.19 -0.06
C THR A 127 -11.26 1.46 0.55
N ILE A 128 -10.94 1.80 1.80
CA ILE A 128 -10.02 1.05 2.64
C ILE A 128 -10.69 0.64 3.94
N LEU A 129 -10.24 -0.48 4.49
CA LEU A 129 -10.70 -1.00 5.78
C LEU A 129 -9.58 -1.07 6.82
N HIS A 130 -8.32 -1.18 6.37
CA HIS A 130 -7.16 -1.24 7.26
C HIS A 130 -6.39 0.08 7.25
N PHE A 131 -6.02 0.59 8.42
CA PHE A 131 -5.32 1.87 8.54
C PHE A 131 -3.86 1.84 8.05
N GLN A 132 -3.28 0.66 7.80
CA GLN A 132 -1.89 0.51 7.32
C GLN A 132 -1.76 -0.02 5.88
N LEU A 133 -2.70 -0.83 5.38
CA LEU A 133 -2.57 -1.53 4.11
C LEU A 133 -3.15 -0.70 2.95
N ARG A 134 -2.44 -0.61 1.82
CA ARG A 134 -2.70 0.37 0.75
C ARG A 134 -2.59 -0.21 -0.68
N ASN A 135 -2.77 -1.52 -0.85
CA ASN A 135 -2.66 -2.18 -2.15
C ASN A 135 -4.05 -2.48 -2.74
N LEU A 136 -4.88 -1.44 -2.91
CA LEU A 136 -6.30 -1.58 -3.32
C LEU A 136 -6.65 -0.87 -4.63
N VAL A 137 -5.65 -0.43 -5.38
CA VAL A 137 -5.77 0.17 -6.72
C VAL A 137 -4.70 -0.44 -7.62
N TRP A 138 -5.10 -0.91 -8.80
CA TRP A 138 -4.19 -1.56 -9.74
C TRP A 138 -4.53 -1.23 -11.19
N ALA A 139 -3.58 -0.73 -11.97
CA ALA A 139 -3.76 -0.44 -13.38
C ALA A 139 -3.12 -1.53 -14.24
N THR A 140 -3.85 -2.02 -15.24
CA THR A 140 -3.30 -2.96 -16.26
C THR A 140 -3.04 -2.25 -17.59
N SER A 141 -3.60 -1.06 -17.76
CA SER A 141 -3.30 -0.15 -18.87
C SER A 141 -3.52 1.30 -18.39
N LYS A 142 -3.21 2.30 -19.23
CA LYS A 142 -3.62 3.69 -18.94
C LYS A 142 -5.13 3.93 -18.99
N HIS A 143 -5.89 2.92 -19.40
CA HIS A 143 -7.34 2.96 -19.54
C HIS A 143 -8.05 2.04 -18.57
N ASP A 144 -7.40 1.03 -18.00
CA ASP A 144 -8.05 -0.02 -17.22
C ASP A 144 -7.48 -0.08 -15.80
N VAL A 145 -8.35 0.18 -14.84
CA VAL A 145 -8.00 0.27 -13.42
C VAL A 145 -8.95 -0.61 -12.61
N TYR A 146 -8.39 -1.31 -11.65
CA TYR A 146 -9.09 -2.22 -10.75
C TYR A 146 -8.95 -1.69 -9.33
N LEU A 147 -10.05 -1.68 -8.59
CA LEU A 147 -10.05 -1.12 -7.24
C LEU A 147 -11.16 -1.68 -6.38
N MET A 148 -10.92 -1.65 -5.06
CA MET A 148 -11.97 -1.90 -4.09
C MET A 148 -12.86 -0.67 -3.91
N SER A 149 -14.17 -0.88 -3.98
CA SER A 149 -15.22 0.06 -3.61
C SER A 149 -16.21 -0.66 -2.71
N HIS A 150 -16.22 -0.31 -1.42
CA HIS A 150 -16.95 -1.06 -0.38
C HIS A 150 -16.59 -2.55 -0.40
N TYR A 151 -17.56 -3.41 -0.73
CA TYR A 151 -17.40 -4.86 -0.83
C TYR A 151 -17.22 -5.34 -2.28
N SER A 152 -17.05 -4.43 -3.23
CA SER A 152 -16.99 -4.75 -4.65
C SER A 152 -15.59 -4.50 -5.19
N VAL A 153 -15.03 -5.51 -5.86
CA VAL A 153 -13.88 -5.34 -6.75
C VAL A 153 -14.43 -4.83 -8.08
N LEU A 154 -14.09 -3.60 -8.44
CA LEU A 154 -14.53 -2.96 -9.68
C LEU A 154 -13.38 -2.92 -10.68
N HIS A 155 -13.71 -3.09 -11.96
CA HIS A 155 -12.91 -2.56 -13.08
C HIS A 155 -13.54 -1.24 -13.51
N TRP A 156 -12.72 -0.21 -13.70
CA TRP A 156 -13.12 1.06 -14.24
C TRP A 156 -12.30 1.37 -15.49
N SER A 157 -12.99 1.74 -16.55
CA SER A 157 -12.37 2.14 -17.81
C SER A 157 -12.29 3.67 -17.90
N ALA A 158 -11.08 4.23 -17.87
CA ALA A 158 -10.84 5.65 -18.10
C ALA A 158 -11.21 6.11 -19.52
N LEU A 159 -11.34 5.17 -20.47
CA LEU A 159 -11.71 5.48 -21.85
C LEU A 159 -13.22 5.68 -22.01
N SER A 160 -14.02 4.79 -21.43
CA SER A 160 -15.49 4.84 -21.55
C SER A 160 -16.18 5.52 -20.36
N GLY A 161 -15.48 5.67 -19.23
CA GLY A 161 -16.02 6.13 -17.96
C GLY A 161 -16.93 5.11 -17.26
N VAL A 162 -16.96 3.87 -17.73
CA VAL A 162 -17.82 2.80 -17.21
C VAL A 162 -17.08 1.98 -16.16
N ASP A 163 -17.74 1.75 -15.03
CA ASP A 163 -17.36 0.75 -14.03
C ASP A 163 -18.13 -0.56 -14.21
N THR A 164 -17.43 -1.68 -14.03
CA THR A 164 -17.96 -3.05 -14.09
C THR A 164 -17.61 -3.76 -12.80
N GLU A 165 -18.61 -4.28 -12.09
CA GLU A 165 -18.38 -5.12 -10.90
C GLU A 165 -17.87 -6.50 -11.32
N LEU A 166 -16.68 -6.86 -10.83
CA LEU A 166 -16.05 -8.15 -11.14
C LEU A 166 -16.36 -9.23 -10.10
N MET A 167 -16.52 -8.81 -8.85
CA MET A 167 -16.81 -9.67 -7.71
C MET A 167 -17.36 -8.81 -6.56
N ASN A 168 -18.44 -9.27 -5.94
CA ASN A 168 -18.99 -8.70 -4.72
C ASN A 168 -18.76 -9.66 -3.55
N VAL A 169 -17.88 -9.29 -2.63
CA VAL A 169 -17.48 -10.12 -1.47
C VAL A 169 -18.36 -9.90 -0.24
N GLN A 170 -19.39 -9.05 -0.32
CA GLN A 170 -20.41 -8.96 0.73
C GLN A 170 -21.25 -10.23 0.76
N GLY A 171 -21.62 -10.69 -0.43
CA GLY A 171 -22.34 -11.94 -0.64
C GLY A 171 -21.42 -13.16 -0.59
N HIS A 172 -21.99 -14.30 -0.93
CA HIS A 172 -21.27 -15.57 -0.97
C HIS A 172 -20.46 -15.69 -2.27
N VAL A 173 -19.17 -15.99 -2.13
CA VAL A 173 -18.18 -16.09 -3.20
C VAL A 173 -17.51 -17.46 -3.11
N ALA A 174 -17.76 -18.32 -4.10
CA ALA A 174 -17.24 -19.69 -4.12
C ALA A 174 -16.62 -20.03 -5.49
N PRO A 175 -15.62 -20.94 -5.53
CA PRO A 175 -14.96 -21.30 -6.77
C PRO A 175 -15.90 -22.13 -7.64
N ARG A 176 -15.97 -21.81 -8.94
CA ARG A 176 -16.71 -22.58 -9.93
C ARG A 176 -15.89 -23.73 -10.52
N GLU A 177 -14.57 -23.63 -10.43
CA GLU A 177 -13.63 -24.66 -10.85
C GLU A 177 -13.20 -25.52 -9.65
N LYS A 178 -13.02 -26.82 -9.86
CA LYS A 178 -12.61 -27.76 -8.81
C LYS A 178 -11.12 -28.04 -8.92
N HIS A 179 -10.35 -27.43 -8.03
CA HIS A 179 -8.91 -27.65 -7.90
C HIS A 179 -8.58 -28.23 -6.52
N PRO A 180 -7.52 -29.05 -6.35
CA PRO A 180 -7.24 -29.73 -5.08
C PRO A 180 -7.09 -28.81 -3.86
N GLY A 181 -6.57 -27.59 -4.05
CA GLY A 181 -6.41 -26.60 -2.96
C GLY A 181 -7.61 -25.66 -2.78
N SER A 182 -8.70 -25.83 -3.55
CA SER A 182 -9.85 -24.95 -3.49
C SER A 182 -10.69 -25.21 -2.25
N LEU A 183 -11.02 -24.16 -1.51
CA LEU A 183 -12.05 -24.16 -0.48
C LEU A 183 -13.43 -24.09 -1.17
N LEU A 184 -14.06 -25.23 -1.41
CA LEU A 184 -15.30 -25.30 -2.20
C LEU A 184 -16.50 -24.62 -1.54
N GLU A 185 -16.52 -24.50 -0.21
CA GLU A 185 -17.55 -23.72 0.48
C GLU A 185 -17.46 -22.22 0.19
N GLY A 186 -16.33 -21.70 -0.29
CA GLY A 186 -16.13 -20.28 -0.53
C GLY A 186 -16.13 -19.43 0.75
N PHE A 187 -16.37 -18.14 0.57
CA PHE A 187 -16.35 -17.12 1.61
C PHE A 187 -17.59 -16.22 1.53
N SER A 188 -17.87 -15.51 2.61
CA SER A 188 -18.92 -14.47 2.67
C SER A 188 -18.42 -13.31 3.52
N GLN A 189 -18.88 -12.09 3.20
CA GLN A 189 -18.52 -10.88 3.95
C GLN A 189 -17.01 -10.67 4.11
N THR A 190 -16.22 -11.09 3.11
CA THR A 190 -14.77 -10.97 3.17
C THR A 190 -14.36 -9.51 3.17
N GLN A 191 -13.58 -9.13 4.19
CA GLN A 191 -12.95 -7.82 4.25
C GLN A 191 -11.64 -7.87 3.47
N VAL A 192 -11.61 -7.26 2.28
CA VAL A 192 -10.42 -7.26 1.41
C VAL A 192 -9.38 -6.26 1.93
N SER A 193 -8.18 -6.74 2.18
CA SER A 193 -7.01 -5.96 2.62
C SER A 193 -6.07 -5.60 1.48
N THR A 194 -6.04 -6.39 0.41
CA THR A 194 -5.08 -6.25 -0.68
C THR A 194 -5.58 -6.85 -1.98
N LEU A 195 -5.09 -6.32 -3.11
CA LEU A 195 -5.49 -6.68 -4.46
C LEU A 195 -4.27 -6.62 -5.39
N ALA A 196 -4.14 -7.60 -6.29
CA ALA A 196 -3.26 -7.53 -7.44
C ALA A 196 -3.96 -7.98 -8.71
N VAL A 197 -3.63 -7.32 -9.83
CA VAL A 197 -4.16 -7.69 -11.15
C VAL A 197 -3.02 -7.71 -12.17
N LYS A 198 -2.82 -8.82 -12.85
CA LYS A 198 -1.81 -8.91 -13.90
C LYS A 198 -2.31 -9.81 -15.01
N ASP A 199 -2.17 -9.32 -16.24
CA ASP A 199 -2.68 -9.98 -17.42
C ASP A 199 -4.18 -10.31 -17.23
N ASN A 200 -4.56 -11.59 -17.23
CA ASN A 200 -5.94 -12.03 -17.03
C ASN A 200 -6.24 -12.50 -15.59
N LEU A 201 -5.32 -12.36 -14.64
CA LEU A 201 -5.50 -12.85 -13.27
C LEU A 201 -5.70 -11.70 -12.29
N LEU A 202 -6.74 -11.82 -11.46
CA LEU A 202 -7.00 -10.99 -10.29
C LEU A 202 -6.90 -11.85 -9.03
N VAL A 203 -6.16 -11.37 -8.04
CA VAL A 203 -6.06 -11.98 -6.71
C VAL A 203 -6.43 -10.95 -5.65
N ALA A 204 -7.39 -11.29 -4.80
CA ALA A 204 -7.78 -10.50 -3.63
C ALA A 204 -7.45 -11.25 -2.35
N GLY A 205 -6.83 -10.56 -1.38
CA GLY A 205 -6.51 -11.07 -0.05
C GLY A 205 -7.45 -10.50 1.01
N GLY A 206 -7.87 -11.31 1.97
CA GLY A 206 -8.77 -10.94 3.05
C GLY A 206 -8.14 -10.89 4.45
N PHE A 207 -8.90 -10.40 5.43
CA PHE A 207 -8.47 -10.24 6.82
C PHE A 207 -8.34 -11.57 7.58
N GLN A 208 -8.98 -12.64 7.13
CA GLN A 208 -8.95 -13.96 7.76
C GLN A 208 -8.16 -14.97 6.90
N GLY A 209 -7.08 -14.50 6.28
CA GLY A 209 -6.21 -15.31 5.43
C GLY A 209 -6.86 -15.76 4.12
N GLU A 210 -8.00 -15.19 3.72
CA GLU A 210 -8.63 -15.55 2.46
C GLU A 210 -7.76 -15.10 1.27
N LEU A 211 -7.71 -15.96 0.25
CA LEU A 211 -7.18 -15.67 -1.07
C LEU A 211 -8.24 -16.04 -2.09
N ILE A 212 -8.66 -15.07 -2.91
CA ILE A 212 -9.69 -15.24 -3.93
C ILE A 212 -9.09 -14.90 -5.29
N CYS A 213 -9.05 -15.88 -6.19
CA CYS A 213 -8.47 -15.78 -7.51
C CYS A 213 -9.55 -15.84 -8.59
N LYS A 214 -9.55 -14.82 -9.45
CA LYS A 214 -10.47 -14.70 -10.57
C LYS A 214 -9.71 -14.51 -11.87
N HIS A 215 -9.95 -15.39 -12.83
CA HIS A 215 -9.62 -15.10 -14.22
C HIS A 215 -10.64 -14.10 -14.80
N LEU A 216 -10.14 -13.01 -15.38
CA LEU A 216 -10.94 -11.90 -15.90
C LEU A 216 -11.69 -12.25 -17.20
N ASP A 217 -11.18 -13.22 -17.95
CA ASP A 217 -11.76 -13.76 -19.18
C ASP A 217 -12.76 -14.91 -18.94
N ARG A 218 -13.06 -15.23 -17.68
CA ARG A 218 -13.95 -16.32 -17.27
C ARG A 218 -15.03 -15.83 -16.31
N GLU A 219 -16.17 -16.53 -16.30
CA GLU A 219 -17.26 -16.25 -15.37
C GLU A 219 -16.98 -16.87 -13.99
N GLY A 220 -17.31 -16.14 -12.92
CA GLY A 220 -17.15 -16.61 -11.54
C GLY A 220 -15.71 -16.59 -11.03
N ILE A 221 -15.49 -17.30 -9.93
CA ILE A 221 -14.20 -17.43 -9.24
C ILE A 221 -13.53 -18.71 -9.70
N SER A 222 -12.24 -18.63 -10.03
CA SER A 222 -11.47 -19.78 -10.50
C SER A 222 -10.93 -20.60 -9.32
N PHE A 223 -10.43 -19.93 -8.28
CA PHE A 223 -9.83 -20.59 -7.14
C PHE A 223 -9.97 -19.73 -5.90
N CYS A 224 -10.15 -20.34 -4.74
CA CYS A 224 -10.01 -19.65 -3.48
C CYS A 224 -9.49 -20.60 -2.41
N CYS A 225 -8.70 -20.08 -1.48
CA CYS A 225 -8.16 -20.86 -0.37
C CYS A 225 -7.97 -19.95 0.84
N ARG A 226 -7.60 -20.56 1.97
CA ARG A 226 -7.25 -19.85 3.20
C ARG A 226 -5.82 -20.20 3.58
N THR A 227 -5.03 -19.19 3.95
CA THR A 227 -3.60 -19.33 4.28
C THR A 227 -3.37 -19.99 5.64
N THR A 228 -4.17 -19.60 6.63
CA THR A 228 -4.24 -20.17 7.98
C THR A 228 -5.62 -19.89 8.60
N TYR A 229 -5.98 -20.64 9.65
CA TYR A 229 -7.20 -20.42 10.44
C TYR A 229 -6.92 -19.66 11.75
N ASP A 230 -5.69 -19.22 11.96
CA ASP A 230 -5.32 -18.43 13.14
C ASP A 230 -6.04 -17.08 13.14
N ASP A 231 -6.25 -16.51 14.33
CA ASP A 231 -6.91 -15.21 14.45
C ASP A 231 -6.10 -14.08 13.79
N ASN A 232 -4.78 -14.26 13.68
CA ASN A 232 -3.86 -13.30 13.07
C ASN A 232 -3.53 -13.60 11.59
N ALA A 233 -4.55 -13.90 10.78
CA ALA A 233 -4.36 -14.43 9.43
C ALA A 233 -4.28 -13.38 8.29
N ILE A 234 -4.40 -12.07 8.57
CA ILE A 234 -4.57 -11.04 7.54
C ILE A 234 -3.59 -11.23 6.37
N THR A 235 -4.12 -11.28 5.15
CA THR A 235 -3.29 -11.24 3.94
C THR A 235 -2.89 -9.79 3.69
N ASN A 236 -1.67 -9.43 4.07
CA ASN A 236 -1.18 -8.06 4.05
C ASN A 236 -0.88 -7.55 2.63
N ALA A 237 -0.24 -8.40 1.81
CA ALA A 237 0.13 -8.06 0.44
C ALA A 237 0.04 -9.27 -0.49
N VAL A 238 -0.35 -9.02 -1.74
CA VAL A 238 -0.28 -9.99 -2.83
C VAL A 238 0.45 -9.40 -4.03
N GLU A 239 1.33 -10.18 -4.66
CA GLU A 239 2.04 -9.79 -5.89
C GLU A 239 1.96 -10.94 -6.91
N ILE A 240 1.49 -10.63 -8.13
CA ILE A 240 1.42 -11.60 -9.23
C ILE A 240 2.69 -11.47 -10.10
N PHE A 241 3.37 -12.57 -10.34
CA PHE A 241 4.59 -12.60 -11.13
C PHE A 241 4.62 -13.80 -12.09
N ASN A 242 5.48 -13.71 -13.10
CA ASN A 242 5.73 -14.84 -14.01
C ASN A 242 7.08 -15.43 -13.62
N THR A 243 7.15 -16.74 -13.47
CA THR A 243 8.40 -17.45 -13.26
C THR A 243 9.28 -17.40 -14.51
N ALA A 244 10.54 -17.84 -14.40
CA ALA A 244 11.43 -17.93 -15.55
C ALA A 244 10.93 -18.86 -16.66
N SER A 245 10.05 -19.82 -16.36
CA SER A 245 9.39 -20.68 -17.36
C SER A 245 8.16 -20.04 -18.00
N GLY A 246 7.72 -18.87 -17.52
CA GLY A 246 6.51 -18.19 -17.95
C GLY A 246 5.25 -18.59 -17.17
N ALA A 247 5.35 -19.52 -16.22
CA ALA A 247 4.21 -19.92 -15.39
C ALA A 247 3.78 -18.75 -14.49
N VAL A 248 2.47 -18.53 -14.39
CA VAL A 248 1.89 -17.45 -13.57
C VAL A 248 1.80 -17.91 -12.13
N HIS A 249 2.38 -17.12 -11.24
CA HIS A 249 2.37 -17.34 -9.81
C HIS A 249 1.88 -16.09 -9.09
N PHE A 250 1.48 -16.23 -7.83
CA PHE A 250 1.38 -15.09 -6.94
C PHE A 250 2.00 -15.40 -5.58
N MET A 251 2.59 -14.37 -4.98
CA MET A 251 3.12 -14.39 -3.62
C MET A 251 2.16 -13.68 -2.69
N ALA A 252 1.82 -14.30 -1.56
CA ALA A 252 1.04 -13.73 -0.48
C ALA A 252 1.93 -13.54 0.75
N SER A 253 1.83 -12.35 1.36
CA SER A 253 2.47 -12.00 2.63
C SER A 253 1.39 -11.89 3.69
N ASN A 254 1.58 -12.53 4.83
CA ASN A 254 0.53 -12.67 5.83
C ASN A 254 1.00 -12.23 7.22
N ASN A 255 0.03 -11.83 8.04
CA ASN A 255 0.26 -11.41 9.41
C ASN A 255 0.65 -12.57 10.34
N ASP A 256 0.43 -13.80 9.90
CA ASP A 256 0.87 -15.04 10.56
C ASP A 256 2.38 -15.31 10.41
N SER A 257 3.15 -14.30 10.01
CA SER A 257 4.59 -14.38 9.72
C SER A 257 4.96 -15.29 8.54
N GLY A 258 3.97 -15.68 7.74
CA GLY A 258 4.15 -16.54 6.57
C GLY A 258 4.23 -15.78 5.24
N VAL A 259 5.06 -16.28 4.33
CA VAL A 259 5.10 -15.91 2.91
C VAL A 259 4.85 -17.14 2.06
N ARG A 260 3.88 -17.06 1.16
CA ARG A 260 3.35 -18.21 0.40
C ARG A 260 3.38 -17.92 -1.09
N ASP A 261 3.93 -18.84 -1.87
CA ASP A 261 3.98 -18.79 -3.34
C ASP A 261 3.00 -19.83 -3.91
N TYR A 262 2.07 -19.40 -4.75
CA TYR A 262 1.05 -20.25 -5.38
C TYR A 262 1.25 -20.31 -6.89
N ASP A 263 1.25 -21.54 -7.43
CA ASP A 263 1.25 -21.83 -8.86
C ASP A 263 -0.19 -21.82 -9.39
N MET A 264 -0.48 -20.97 -10.37
CA MET A 264 -1.81 -20.79 -10.95
C MET A 264 -2.08 -21.67 -12.18
N GLU A 265 -1.11 -22.44 -12.66
CA GLU A 265 -1.35 -23.55 -13.59
C GLU A 265 -1.87 -24.78 -12.82
N ARG A 266 -1.36 -24.99 -11.60
CA ARG A 266 -1.73 -26.13 -10.73
C ARG A 266 -2.77 -25.79 -9.66
N PHE A 267 -2.99 -24.51 -9.40
CA PHE A 267 -3.85 -23.98 -8.33
C PHE A 267 -3.46 -24.54 -6.95
N GLN A 268 -2.17 -24.48 -6.64
CA GLN A 268 -1.58 -25.08 -5.44
C GLN A 268 -0.49 -24.21 -4.83
N LEU A 269 -0.36 -24.31 -3.50
CA LEU A 269 0.78 -23.78 -2.76
C LEU A 269 2.07 -24.51 -3.18
N CYS A 270 3.07 -23.76 -3.63
CA CYS A 270 4.37 -24.27 -4.02
C CYS A 270 5.44 -24.07 -2.95
N LYS A 271 5.47 -22.90 -2.30
CA LYS A 271 6.46 -22.57 -1.29
C LYS A 271 5.79 -21.90 -0.10
N HIS A 272 6.30 -22.18 1.08
CA HIS A 272 5.90 -21.53 2.33
C HIS A 272 7.16 -21.25 3.14
N PHE A 273 7.37 -19.97 3.47
CA PHE A 273 8.46 -19.49 4.29
C PHE A 273 7.90 -18.84 5.55
N GLN A 274 8.45 -19.19 6.70
CA GLN A 274 8.06 -18.64 8.00
C GLN A 274 9.16 -17.71 8.51
N PHE A 275 8.74 -16.58 9.08
CA PHE A 275 9.63 -15.58 9.70
C PHE A 275 9.28 -15.38 11.18
N ASP A 276 10.13 -14.66 11.88
CA ASP A 276 9.99 -14.41 13.32
C ASP A 276 8.92 -13.34 13.66
N TRP A 277 8.37 -12.68 12.64
CA TRP A 277 7.44 -11.55 12.78
C TRP A 277 6.45 -11.46 11.61
N PRO A 278 5.27 -10.84 11.83
CA PRO A 278 4.26 -10.58 10.80
C PRO A 278 4.81 -9.92 9.54
N VAL A 279 4.58 -10.52 8.37
CA VAL A 279 5.11 -10.00 7.10
C VAL A 279 4.10 -9.07 6.45
N ASN A 280 4.41 -7.77 6.42
CA ASN A 280 3.52 -6.73 5.89
C ASN A 280 3.60 -6.61 4.37
N HIS A 281 4.78 -6.83 3.78
CA HIS A 281 4.94 -6.72 2.33
C HIS A 281 6.12 -7.54 1.82
N THR A 282 5.99 -8.04 0.60
CA THR A 282 7.09 -8.65 -0.15
C THR A 282 7.21 -8.02 -1.53
N SER A 283 8.42 -8.03 -2.10
CA SER A 283 8.61 -7.69 -3.51
C SER A 283 9.68 -8.57 -4.16
N LEU A 284 9.34 -9.12 -5.32
CA LEU A 284 10.23 -9.98 -6.10
C LEU A 284 11.13 -9.14 -7.01
N SER A 285 12.41 -9.49 -7.05
CA SER A 285 13.37 -8.92 -8.02
C SER A 285 12.97 -9.26 -9.47
N PRO A 286 13.31 -8.41 -10.46
CA PRO A 286 12.91 -8.62 -11.85
C PRO A 286 13.38 -9.95 -12.47
N ASP A 287 14.49 -10.52 -11.97
CA ASP A 287 15.00 -11.82 -12.42
C ASP A 287 14.43 -13.02 -11.63
N GLY A 288 13.57 -12.76 -10.65
CA GLY A 288 12.86 -13.75 -9.85
C GLY A 288 13.70 -14.48 -8.82
N LYS A 289 14.94 -14.05 -8.56
CA LYS A 289 15.87 -14.80 -7.67
C LYS A 289 15.87 -14.31 -6.24
N LEU A 290 15.58 -13.04 -6.03
CA LEU A 290 15.61 -12.38 -4.73
C LEU A 290 14.23 -11.87 -4.35
N VAL A 291 13.89 -11.98 -3.05
CA VAL A 291 12.68 -11.36 -2.48
C VAL A 291 13.10 -10.43 -1.35
N VAL A 292 12.53 -9.22 -1.35
CA VAL A 292 12.59 -8.31 -0.20
C VAL A 292 11.42 -8.64 0.72
N ILE A 293 11.70 -8.92 1.99
CA ILE A 293 10.71 -9.19 3.04
C ILE A 293 10.73 -8.02 4.02
N VAL A 294 9.58 -7.44 4.30
CA VAL A 294 9.41 -6.37 5.28
C VAL A 294 8.16 -6.59 6.13
N GLY A 295 8.21 -6.17 7.40
CA GLY A 295 7.12 -6.41 8.34
C GLY A 295 7.34 -5.76 9.69
N ASP A 296 6.89 -6.44 10.74
CA ASP A 296 6.92 -5.98 12.13
C ASP A 296 8.30 -6.16 12.80
N ASP A 297 9.34 -5.81 12.04
CA ASP A 297 10.70 -5.63 12.52
C ASP A 297 11.32 -4.40 11.83
N PRO A 298 12.14 -3.60 12.53
CA PRO A 298 12.82 -2.47 11.91
C PRO A 298 13.77 -2.85 10.77
N ASN A 299 14.27 -4.09 10.77
CA ASN A 299 15.12 -4.61 9.71
C ASN A 299 14.28 -5.40 8.72
N GLY A 300 14.38 -5.06 7.44
CA GLY A 300 13.90 -5.96 6.40
C GLY A 300 14.92 -7.06 6.10
N LEU A 301 14.49 -8.08 5.35
CA LEU A 301 15.35 -9.17 4.89
C LEU A 301 15.42 -9.19 3.36
N LEU A 302 16.57 -9.57 2.83
CA LEU A 302 16.73 -10.01 1.45
C LEU A 302 16.97 -11.52 1.46
N ILE A 303 16.08 -12.27 0.81
CA ILE A 303 16.12 -13.73 0.79
C ILE A 303 16.31 -14.27 -0.63
N ASP A 304 16.80 -15.51 -0.73
CA ASP A 304 16.73 -16.29 -1.96
C ASP A 304 15.30 -16.82 -2.19
N ALA A 305 14.71 -16.49 -3.34
CA ALA A 305 13.31 -16.79 -3.67
C ALA A 305 12.97 -18.28 -3.79
N ASN A 306 13.98 -19.13 -3.93
CA ASN A 306 13.80 -20.58 -4.10
C ASN A 306 13.90 -21.33 -2.78
N SER A 307 14.91 -21.01 -1.99
CA SER A 307 15.20 -21.68 -0.72
C SER A 307 14.59 -21.01 0.50
N GLY A 308 14.17 -19.74 0.39
CA GLY A 308 13.74 -18.95 1.55
C GLY A 308 14.89 -18.49 2.44
N LYS A 309 16.14 -18.81 2.09
CA LYS A 309 17.30 -18.52 2.93
C LYS A 309 17.57 -17.02 2.96
N THR A 310 17.67 -16.46 4.17
CA THR A 310 18.15 -15.09 4.39
C THR A 310 19.58 -14.93 3.87
N LEU A 311 19.76 -14.01 2.94
CA LEU A 311 21.05 -13.62 2.38
C LEU A 311 21.60 -12.40 3.12
N HIS A 312 20.74 -11.43 3.41
CA HIS A 312 21.10 -10.21 4.12
C HIS A 312 19.95 -9.67 4.97
N SER A 313 20.29 -8.95 6.04
CA SER A 313 19.39 -8.11 6.83
C SER A 313 19.69 -6.64 6.54
N MET A 314 18.65 -5.87 6.26
CA MET A 314 18.72 -4.47 5.85
C MET A 314 18.46 -3.60 7.06
N LYS A 315 19.54 -3.11 7.68
CA LYS A 315 19.47 -2.32 8.91
C LYS A 315 19.44 -0.83 8.61
N GLY A 316 18.55 -0.10 9.27
CA GLY A 316 18.57 1.36 9.24
C GLY A 316 17.21 2.02 9.50
N HIS A 317 16.10 1.39 9.11
CA HIS A 317 14.78 1.89 9.52
C HIS A 317 14.63 1.84 11.05
N HIS A 318 13.79 2.74 11.57
CA HIS A 318 13.60 2.91 13.02
C HIS A 318 12.23 2.41 13.50
N ASP A 319 11.44 1.81 12.61
CA ASP A 319 10.08 1.33 12.87
C ASP A 319 9.70 0.27 11.83
N PHE A 320 8.45 -0.17 11.80
CA PHE A 320 7.98 -1.26 10.95
C PHE A 320 7.74 -0.83 9.50
N SER A 321 8.03 -1.75 8.58
CA SER A 321 7.97 -1.50 7.14
C SER A 321 6.71 -2.11 6.52
N PHE A 322 6.10 -1.40 5.57
CA PHE A 322 4.78 -1.76 4.99
C PHE A 322 4.75 -1.76 3.47
N ALA A 323 5.83 -1.33 2.83
CA ALA A 323 5.92 -1.32 1.39
C ALA A 323 7.34 -1.66 0.95
N SER A 324 7.45 -2.39 -0.15
CA SER A 324 8.72 -2.58 -0.86
C SER A 324 8.47 -2.65 -2.36
N ALA A 325 9.45 -2.21 -3.15
CA ALA A 325 9.39 -2.32 -4.60
C ALA A 325 10.79 -2.38 -5.22
N TRP A 326 10.97 -3.25 -6.20
CA TRP A 326 12.20 -3.31 -7.00
C TRP A 326 12.18 -2.30 -8.13
N SER A 327 13.35 -1.69 -8.38
CA SER A 327 13.60 -1.03 -9.64
C SER A 327 13.67 -2.08 -10.76
N PRO A 328 13.12 -1.80 -11.95
CA PRO A 328 13.18 -2.74 -13.08
C PRO A 328 14.60 -3.02 -13.58
N ASP A 329 15.60 -2.22 -13.16
CA ASP A 329 17.01 -2.51 -13.44
C ASP A 329 17.59 -3.69 -12.63
N GLY A 330 16.86 -4.16 -11.61
CA GLY A 330 17.23 -5.28 -10.73
C GLY A 330 18.42 -4.99 -9.81
N ARG A 331 18.88 -3.73 -9.72
CA ARG A 331 20.04 -3.34 -8.90
C ARG A 331 19.63 -2.65 -7.62
N THR A 332 18.57 -1.84 -7.68
CA THR A 332 18.06 -1.12 -6.53
C THR A 332 16.63 -1.53 -6.19
N PHE A 333 16.28 -1.32 -4.94
CA PHE A 333 14.91 -1.46 -4.47
C PHE A 333 14.66 -0.44 -3.36
N ALA A 334 13.40 -0.25 -3.01
CA ALA A 334 12.96 0.72 -2.04
C ALA A 334 12.12 0.04 -0.95
N THR A 335 12.19 0.56 0.28
CA THR A 335 11.37 0.15 1.43
C THR A 335 10.70 1.36 2.06
N GLY A 336 9.41 1.23 2.39
CA GLY A 336 8.58 2.28 2.96
C GLY A 336 8.15 1.93 4.37
N ASN A 337 8.23 2.90 5.27
CA ASN A 337 8.26 2.63 6.70
C ASN A 337 7.39 3.58 7.53
N GLN A 338 7.01 3.09 8.72
CA GLN A 338 6.28 3.82 9.75
C GLN A 338 7.06 5.05 10.27
N ASP A 339 8.40 5.02 10.20
CA ASP A 339 9.34 6.11 10.52
C ASP A 339 9.28 7.31 9.55
N LYS A 340 8.27 7.36 8.68
CA LYS A 340 8.02 8.43 7.68
C LYS A 340 9.09 8.53 6.59
N THR A 341 9.91 7.49 6.42
CA THR A 341 10.93 7.45 5.37
C THR A 341 10.71 6.35 4.35
N CYS A 342 11.20 6.61 3.15
CA CYS A 342 11.46 5.61 2.12
C CYS A 342 12.99 5.47 1.98
N ARG A 343 13.51 4.26 2.15
CA ARG A 343 14.94 3.99 1.97
C ARG A 343 15.18 3.30 0.63
N ILE A 344 16.19 3.76 -0.09
CA ILE A 344 16.67 3.15 -1.33
C ILE A 344 17.91 2.33 -1.03
N TRP A 345 17.96 1.11 -1.53
CA TRP A 345 19.01 0.15 -1.29
C TRP A 345 19.66 -0.28 -2.61
N ASP A 346 20.97 -0.53 -2.57
CA ASP A 346 21.69 -1.19 -3.66
C ASP A 346 21.89 -2.65 -3.28
N ALA A 347 21.31 -3.58 -4.05
CA ALA A 347 21.38 -5.01 -3.76
C ALA A 347 22.82 -5.56 -3.76
N ARG A 348 23.78 -4.82 -4.33
CA ARG A 348 25.21 -5.17 -4.32
C ARG A 348 25.92 -4.74 -3.04
N ASN A 349 25.34 -3.82 -2.27
CA ASN A 349 25.86 -3.37 -0.99
C ASN A 349 24.72 -2.92 -0.03
N LEU A 350 24.30 -3.83 0.82
CA LEU A 350 23.21 -3.62 1.79
C LEU A 350 23.67 -3.15 3.17
N SER A 351 24.93 -2.74 3.33
CA SER A 351 25.42 -2.27 4.63
C SER A 351 24.76 -0.96 5.09
N LYS A 352 24.18 -0.21 4.15
CA LYS A 352 23.43 1.03 4.39
C LYS A 352 22.53 1.36 3.19
N ALA A 353 21.48 2.13 3.43
CA ALA A 353 20.70 2.74 2.36
C ALA A 353 21.57 3.75 1.56
N VAL A 354 21.37 3.81 0.25
CA VAL A 354 22.00 4.83 -0.62
C VAL A 354 21.29 6.18 -0.49
N HIS A 355 19.97 6.15 -0.25
CA HIS A 355 19.15 7.33 0.01
C HIS A 355 18.10 7.08 1.09
N VAL A 356 17.78 8.14 1.82
CA VAL A 356 16.69 8.20 2.80
C VAL A 356 15.81 9.39 2.42
N LEU A 357 14.64 9.09 1.87
CA LEU A 357 13.67 10.04 1.34
C LEU A 357 12.59 10.29 2.39
N LYS A 358 12.26 11.56 2.64
CA LYS A 358 11.33 11.97 3.70
C LYS A 358 9.91 12.20 3.17
N GLY A 359 8.91 11.66 3.85
CA GLY A 359 7.50 12.07 3.73
C GLY A 359 7.24 13.45 4.33
N ASN A 360 6.06 14.01 4.07
CA ASN A 360 5.62 15.29 4.61
C ASN A 360 4.76 15.14 5.87
N LEU A 361 3.95 14.10 5.95
CA LEU A 361 2.87 13.89 6.91
C LEU A 361 3.13 12.67 7.80
N GLY A 362 3.34 11.48 7.21
CA GLY A 362 3.37 10.22 7.94
C GLY A 362 4.10 9.07 7.23
N ALA A 363 3.79 7.86 7.65
CA ALA A 363 4.37 6.60 7.19
C ALA A 363 4.30 6.41 5.67
N ILE A 364 5.31 5.77 5.08
CA ILE A 364 5.29 5.42 3.66
C ILE A 364 4.63 4.05 3.48
N ARG A 365 3.45 4.02 2.85
CA ARG A 365 2.57 2.84 2.78
C ARG A 365 2.46 2.17 1.42
N SER A 366 2.90 2.83 0.37
CA SER A 366 2.94 2.23 -0.97
C SER A 366 4.10 2.83 -1.74
N ILE A 367 4.81 1.98 -2.48
CA ILE A 367 5.95 2.36 -3.31
C ILE A 367 5.82 1.66 -4.65
N ARG A 368 6.04 2.38 -5.75
CA ARG A 368 6.07 1.79 -7.10
C ARG A 368 7.17 2.43 -7.94
N PHE A 369 7.89 1.62 -8.70
CA PHE A 369 8.69 2.13 -9.82
C PHE A 369 7.84 2.17 -11.09
N THR A 370 8.09 3.13 -11.97
CA THR A 370 7.61 3.02 -13.35
C THR A 370 8.32 1.86 -14.03
N SER A 371 7.65 1.18 -14.97
CA SER A 371 8.19 -0.02 -15.66
C SER A 371 9.47 0.28 -16.46
N ASP A 372 9.69 1.53 -16.85
CA ASP A 372 10.91 2.01 -17.51
C ASP A 372 12.02 2.46 -16.53
N GLY A 373 11.77 2.39 -15.23
CA GLY A 373 12.71 2.73 -14.16
C GLY A 373 13.04 4.22 -14.04
N GLN A 374 12.33 5.11 -14.73
CA GLN A 374 12.62 6.55 -14.68
C GLN A 374 12.16 7.20 -13.39
N PHE A 375 11.05 6.73 -12.81
CA PHE A 375 10.46 7.33 -11.62
C PHE A 375 10.18 6.30 -10.53
N LEU A 376 10.31 6.77 -9.29
CA LEU A 376 9.83 6.10 -8.09
C LEU A 376 8.71 6.94 -7.49
N SER A 377 7.53 6.36 -7.28
CA SER A 377 6.50 6.96 -6.44
C SER A 377 6.50 6.39 -5.03
N MET A 378 6.15 7.21 -4.05
CA MET A 378 5.82 6.78 -2.70
C MET A 378 4.56 7.51 -2.19
N ALA A 379 3.64 6.78 -1.56
CA ALA A 379 2.46 7.35 -0.90
C ALA A 379 2.63 7.34 0.60
N GLU A 380 2.14 8.40 1.18
CA GLU A 380 1.87 8.50 2.61
C GLU A 380 0.51 7.87 2.94
N PRO A 381 0.05 7.83 4.21
CA PRO A 381 -1.25 7.21 4.53
C PRO A 381 -2.40 8.04 3.96
N ALA A 382 -2.16 9.34 3.78
CA ALA A 382 -3.10 10.33 3.30
C ALA A 382 -2.37 11.47 2.57
N ASP A 383 -3.13 12.20 1.77
CA ASP A 383 -2.84 13.53 1.24
C ASP A 383 -1.70 13.67 0.22
N PHE A 384 -0.61 12.92 0.36
CA PHE A 384 0.62 13.12 -0.41
C PHE A 384 1.07 11.86 -1.15
N VAL A 385 1.37 12.06 -2.44
CA VAL A 385 2.18 11.15 -3.25
C VAL A 385 3.39 11.91 -3.76
N HIS A 386 4.59 11.35 -3.58
CA HIS A 386 5.83 11.93 -4.09
C HIS A 386 6.33 11.10 -5.26
N ILE A 387 6.82 11.75 -6.32
CA ILE A 387 7.41 11.10 -7.48
C ILE A 387 8.84 11.61 -7.63
N PHE A 388 9.82 10.73 -7.54
CA PHE A 388 11.25 11.04 -7.62
C PHE A 388 11.82 10.62 -8.97
N ASP A 389 12.64 11.48 -9.56
CA ASP A 389 13.43 11.15 -10.75
C ASP A 389 14.65 10.32 -10.36
N VAL A 390 14.65 9.06 -10.77
CA VAL A 390 15.72 8.09 -10.50
C VAL A 390 17.04 8.52 -11.13
N LYS A 391 17.01 9.12 -12.34
CA LYS A 391 18.22 9.58 -13.03
C LYS A 391 18.86 10.79 -12.36
N SER A 392 18.06 11.57 -11.62
CA SER A 392 18.56 12.65 -10.76
C SER A 392 19.16 12.17 -9.44
N ASP A 393 19.38 10.85 -9.31
CA ASP A 393 19.81 10.20 -8.07
C ASP A 393 18.80 10.48 -6.94
N TYR A 394 17.50 10.40 -7.29
CA TYR A 394 16.36 10.67 -6.40
C TYR A 394 16.31 12.08 -5.81
N ASN A 395 17.14 13.02 -6.27
CA ASN A 395 17.25 14.35 -5.68
C ASN A 395 16.15 15.31 -6.13
N ARG A 396 15.46 15.07 -7.25
CA ARG A 396 14.36 15.91 -7.74
C ARG A 396 13.02 15.22 -7.56
N ARG A 397 12.07 15.89 -6.93
CA ARG A 397 10.73 15.35 -6.69
C ARG A 397 9.59 16.23 -7.18
N GLN A 398 8.54 15.57 -7.67
CA GLN A 398 7.20 16.11 -7.77
C GLN A 398 6.40 15.70 -6.53
N GLU A 399 5.54 16.58 -6.06
CA GLU A 399 4.61 16.34 -4.95
C GLU A 399 3.19 16.47 -5.51
N LEU A 400 2.38 15.43 -5.34
CA LEU A 400 0.94 15.45 -5.57
C LEU A 400 0.27 15.75 -4.22
N ASP A 401 -0.45 16.86 -4.15
CA ASP A 401 -1.03 17.41 -2.92
C ASP A 401 -2.56 17.44 -3.03
N PHE A 402 -3.22 16.56 -2.28
CA PHE A 402 -4.67 16.40 -2.19
C PHE A 402 -5.07 16.05 -0.74
N PHE A 403 -6.34 15.81 -0.45
CA PHE A 403 -6.84 15.51 0.89
C PHE A 403 -7.59 14.19 0.94
N GLY A 404 -7.36 13.42 1.99
CA GLY A 404 -8.03 12.14 2.23
C GLY A 404 -7.04 10.99 2.30
N GLU A 405 -7.51 9.86 2.84
CA GLU A 405 -6.66 8.67 2.90
C GLU A 405 -6.41 8.12 1.51
N ILE A 406 -5.20 7.67 1.27
CA ILE A 406 -4.86 6.99 0.02
C ILE A 406 -5.31 5.55 0.19
N SER A 407 -5.97 4.95 -0.80
CA SER A 407 -6.31 3.52 -0.78
C SER A 407 -5.33 2.65 -1.52
N GLY A 408 -4.68 3.25 -2.50
CA GLY A 408 -3.57 2.68 -3.25
C GLY A 408 -3.18 3.56 -4.41
N MET A 409 -2.08 3.18 -5.05
CA MET A 409 -1.61 3.81 -6.26
C MET A 409 -1.12 2.77 -7.27
N SER A 410 -1.21 3.12 -8.55
CA SER A 410 -0.67 2.27 -9.60
C SER A 410 -0.28 3.09 -10.82
N PHE A 411 0.96 2.90 -11.28
CA PHE A 411 1.34 3.32 -12.63
C PHE A 411 0.74 2.33 -13.63
N SER A 412 0.28 2.83 -14.78
CA SER A 412 0.00 1.96 -15.91
C SER A 412 1.30 1.30 -16.40
N PRO A 413 1.26 0.05 -16.91
CA PRO A 413 2.46 -0.64 -17.38
C PRO A 413 3.18 0.07 -18.53
N ASP A 414 2.47 0.85 -19.34
CA ASP A 414 3.03 1.71 -20.39
C ASP A 414 3.63 3.02 -19.86
N THR A 415 3.56 3.26 -18.55
CA THR A 415 3.99 4.45 -17.80
C THR A 415 3.22 5.74 -18.08
N ASP A 416 2.24 5.72 -19.00
CA ASP A 416 1.51 6.92 -19.45
C ASP A 416 0.60 7.50 -18.37
N ALA A 417 0.17 6.71 -17.39
CA ALA A 417 -0.76 7.12 -16.35
C ALA A 417 -0.31 6.70 -14.95
N LEU A 418 -0.73 7.50 -13.97
CA LEU A 418 -0.70 7.18 -12.55
C LEU A 418 -2.11 7.35 -12.00
N PHE A 419 -2.60 6.32 -11.32
CA PHE A 419 -3.88 6.34 -10.62
C PHE A 419 -3.65 6.36 -9.12
N VAL A 420 -4.44 7.16 -8.41
CA VAL A 420 -4.42 7.26 -6.95
C VAL A 420 -5.86 7.20 -6.45
N GLY A 421 -6.18 6.15 -5.69
CA GLY A 421 -7.47 6.04 -5.03
C GLY A 421 -7.47 6.86 -3.75
N VAL A 422 -8.51 7.66 -3.56
CA VAL A 422 -8.72 8.48 -2.38
C VAL A 422 -9.96 7.99 -1.65
N TRP A 423 -9.79 7.62 -0.39
CA TRP A 423 -10.88 7.33 0.53
C TRP A 423 -11.16 8.57 1.39
N ASP A 424 -12.36 9.09 1.23
CA ASP A 424 -12.93 10.15 2.06
C ASP A 424 -14.46 10.02 2.01
N ARG A 425 -15.13 10.32 3.13
CA ARG A 425 -16.59 10.20 3.25
C ARG A 425 -17.31 11.04 2.20
N THR A 426 -16.80 12.23 1.94
CA THR A 426 -17.41 13.21 1.04
C THR A 426 -16.71 13.21 -0.31
N TYR A 427 -15.37 13.24 -0.33
CA TYR A 427 -14.54 13.45 -1.51
C TYR A 427 -13.81 12.19 -2.02
N GLY A 428 -14.21 11.01 -1.55
CA GLY A 428 -13.68 9.73 -2.03
C GLY A 428 -13.84 9.60 -3.55
N SER A 429 -12.76 9.19 -4.22
CA SER A 429 -12.66 9.26 -5.68
C SER A 429 -11.43 8.53 -6.23
N LEU A 430 -11.27 8.52 -7.55
CA LEU A 430 -10.09 8.04 -8.25
C LEU A 430 -9.44 9.19 -9.03
N LEU A 431 -8.23 9.57 -8.64
CA LEU A 431 -7.42 10.58 -9.33
C LEU A 431 -6.61 9.93 -10.43
N GLN A 432 -6.63 10.52 -11.62
CA GLN A 432 -5.80 10.15 -12.76
C GLN A 432 -4.82 11.26 -13.10
N PHE A 433 -3.56 10.90 -13.23
CA PHE A 433 -2.48 11.74 -13.72
C PHE A 433 -1.87 11.12 -14.97
N GLY A 434 -1.47 11.94 -15.94
CA GLY A 434 -0.84 11.48 -17.18
C GLY A 434 0.60 11.94 -17.25
N ARG A 435 1.50 11.08 -17.73
CA ARG A 435 2.92 11.36 -17.83
C ARG A 435 3.18 12.55 -18.76
N LEU A 436 4.13 13.39 -18.36
CA LEU A 436 4.70 14.45 -19.18
C LEU A 436 5.99 13.93 -19.81
N TYR A 437 6.02 13.97 -21.14
CA TYR A 437 7.22 13.73 -21.92
C TYR A 437 7.84 15.07 -22.24
N ASN A 438 8.93 15.43 -21.57
CA ASN A 438 9.76 16.56 -21.95
C ASN A 438 10.45 16.21 -23.28
N ASN A 439 9.75 16.43 -24.39
CA ASN A 439 10.29 16.24 -25.73
C ASN A 439 11.24 17.41 -26.04
N TRP A 440 12.48 17.34 -25.54
CA TRP A 440 13.55 18.28 -25.89
C TRP A 440 13.83 18.40 -27.40
N TYR A 441 13.28 17.49 -28.22
CA TYR A 441 13.43 17.50 -29.67
C TYR A 441 12.58 18.55 -30.40
N HIS A 442 11.52 19.10 -29.79
CA HIS A 442 10.70 20.12 -30.47
C HIS A 442 11.18 21.56 -30.25
N ASP A 443 12.00 21.82 -29.22
CA ASP A 443 12.56 23.14 -28.95
C ASP A 443 13.88 23.41 -29.69
N SER A 444 14.36 22.48 -30.52
CA SER A 444 15.58 22.65 -31.34
C SER A 444 15.30 23.16 -32.76
N LEU A 445 14.05 23.47 -33.10
CA LEU A 445 13.62 23.89 -34.44
C LEU A 445 12.79 25.20 -34.46
N LEU A 446 12.84 26.00 -33.39
CA LEU A 446 12.28 27.36 -33.38
C LEU A 446 13.37 28.42 -33.28
#